data_AF-A0A6P6NFG1-F1
#
_entry.id   AF-A0A6P6NFG1-F1
#
_cell.length_a   1.000
_cell.length_b   1.000
_cell.length_c   1.000
_cell.angle_alpha   90.00
_cell.angle_beta   90.00
_cell.angle_gamma   90.00
#
_symmetry.space_group_name_H-M   'P 1'
#
loop_
_entity.id
_entity.type
_entity.pdbx_description
1 polymer ?
#
loop_
_entity_poly.entity_id
_entity_poly.type
_entity_poly.pdbx_seq_one_letter_code
_entity_poly.pdbx_strand_id
1 'polypeptide(L)'
;MMTEEELVYTFALTYTPVAFAGTPIIRTEGAVVGVQCHYQRLCNVSSNALRPTWVPYASTEVAEDVLVFSMNLMLDDWANQRPSNVYYLGDTINIEASVKVYNHVPLRVFVDNCVATQVPDVTSVPRYSFIENHG
;
A
#
# COMPACT_ATOMS: atom_id res chain seq x y z
N MET A 1 4.79 -3.66 -25.61
CA MET A 1 5.78 -2.91 -26.40
C MET A 1 5.38 -1.45 -26.37
N MET A 2 6.33 -0.55 -26.20
CA MET A 2 6.09 0.89 -26.17
C MET A 2 6.71 1.51 -27.43
N THR A 3 5.91 2.23 -28.21
CA THR A 3 6.36 2.99 -29.39
C THR A 3 6.22 4.49 -29.13
N GLU A 4 6.61 5.34 -30.08
CA GLU A 4 6.43 6.79 -29.93
C GLU A 4 4.95 7.20 -29.82
N GLU A 5 4.06 6.50 -30.51
CA GLU A 5 2.65 6.85 -30.63
C GLU A 5 1.71 5.96 -29.81
N GLU A 6 2.09 4.70 -29.57
CA GLU A 6 1.21 3.70 -28.96
C GLU A 6 1.88 2.91 -27.83
N LEU A 7 1.04 2.45 -26.91
CA LEU A 7 1.37 1.44 -25.93
C LEU A 7 0.61 0.17 -26.28
N VAL A 8 1.35 -0.86 -26.67
CA VAL A 8 0.81 -2.13 -27.15
C VAL A 8 0.98 -3.20 -26.07
N TYR A 9 -0.10 -3.67 -25.50
CA TYR A 9 -0.10 -4.84 -24.62
C TYR A 9 -0.32 -6.09 -25.47
N THR A 10 0.60 -7.03 -25.39
CA THR A 10 0.50 -8.33 -26.06
C THR A 10 0.33 -9.42 -25.01
N PHE A 11 -0.64 -10.29 -25.23
CA PHE A 11 -0.97 -11.41 -24.36
C PHE A 11 -1.21 -12.66 -25.21
N ALA A 12 -1.02 -13.86 -24.65
CA ALA A 12 -1.33 -15.12 -25.31
C ALA A 12 -2.24 -15.96 -24.41
N LEU A 13 -3.45 -16.27 -24.90
CA LEU A 13 -4.38 -17.18 -24.28
C LEU A 13 -4.03 -18.61 -24.70
N THR A 14 -3.54 -19.40 -23.75
CA THR A 14 -3.23 -20.81 -23.98
C THR A 14 -4.38 -21.69 -23.51
N TYR A 15 -4.99 -22.41 -24.44
CA TYR A 15 -5.98 -23.44 -24.18
C TYR A 15 -5.30 -24.81 -24.15
N THR A 16 -5.24 -25.42 -22.96
CA THR A 16 -4.74 -26.79 -22.75
C THR A 16 -5.91 -27.73 -22.44
N PRO A 17 -6.33 -28.59 -23.38
CA PRO A 17 -7.42 -29.52 -23.16
C PRO A 17 -7.01 -30.61 -22.15
N VAL A 18 -7.93 -30.96 -21.25
CA VAL A 18 -7.74 -32.03 -20.26
C VAL A 18 -8.40 -33.31 -20.76
N ALA A 19 -7.80 -34.46 -20.47
CA ALA A 19 -8.36 -35.76 -20.82
C ALA A 19 -9.73 -35.97 -20.15
N PHE A 20 -10.62 -36.68 -20.83
CA PHE A 20 -11.94 -37.00 -20.29
C PHE A 20 -11.79 -37.87 -19.04
N ALA A 21 -12.52 -37.53 -17.96
CA ALA A 21 -12.36 -38.13 -16.64
C ALA A 21 -12.41 -39.67 -16.69
N GLY A 22 -11.36 -40.32 -16.16
CA GLY A 22 -11.24 -41.78 -16.13
C GLY A 22 -10.74 -42.43 -17.43
N THR A 23 -10.32 -41.64 -18.44
CA THR A 23 -9.78 -42.15 -19.70
C THR A 23 -8.54 -41.36 -20.16
N PRO A 24 -7.64 -41.94 -20.97
CA PRO A 24 -6.53 -41.22 -21.58
C PRO A 24 -6.93 -40.42 -22.84
N ILE A 25 -8.22 -40.25 -23.11
CA ILE A 25 -8.73 -39.69 -24.38
C ILE A 25 -8.83 -38.16 -24.27
N ILE A 26 -8.15 -37.44 -25.16
CA ILE A 26 -8.25 -35.99 -25.35
C ILE A 26 -9.03 -35.73 -26.65
N ARG A 27 -10.11 -34.96 -26.58
CA ARG A 27 -11.05 -34.75 -27.72
C ARG A 27 -10.85 -33.45 -28.48
N THR A 28 -10.10 -32.52 -27.93
CA THR A 28 -9.81 -31.21 -28.51
C THR A 28 -8.31 -31.03 -28.60
N GLU A 29 -7.86 -30.30 -29.63
CA GLU A 29 -6.45 -29.90 -29.72
C GLU A 29 -6.20 -28.65 -28.86
N GLY A 30 -4.97 -28.52 -28.38
CA GLY A 30 -4.53 -27.29 -27.70
C GLY A 30 -4.45 -26.14 -28.70
N ALA A 31 -4.68 -24.92 -28.21
CA ALA A 31 -4.61 -23.72 -29.04
C ALA A 31 -3.91 -22.60 -28.28
N VAL A 32 -3.18 -21.75 -29.01
CA VAL A 32 -2.63 -20.50 -28.48
C VAL A 32 -3.21 -19.35 -29.30
N VAL A 33 -3.91 -18.46 -28.62
CA VAL A 33 -4.54 -17.28 -29.24
C VAL A 33 -3.80 -16.03 -28.80
N GLY A 34 -3.12 -15.37 -29.73
CA GLY A 34 -2.50 -14.07 -29.48
C GLY A 34 -3.54 -12.96 -29.38
N VAL A 35 -3.44 -12.13 -28.36
CA VAL A 35 -4.29 -10.95 -28.13
C VAL A 35 -3.38 -9.72 -28.05
N GLN A 36 -3.77 -8.66 -28.74
CA GLN A 36 -3.08 -7.38 -28.68
C GLN A 36 -4.07 -6.24 -28.41
N CYS A 37 -3.71 -5.36 -27.48
CA CYS A 37 -4.45 -4.14 -27.19
C CYS A 37 -3.55 -2.94 -27.42
N HIS A 38 -4.01 -2.02 -28.27
CA HIS A 38 -3.29 -0.81 -28.64
C HIS A 38 -3.93 0.39 -27.96
N TYR A 39 -3.12 1.16 -27.25
CA TYR A 39 -3.55 2.38 -26.58
C TYR A 39 -2.74 3.55 -27.11
N GLN A 40 -3.40 4.63 -27.53
CA GLN A 40 -2.71 5.85 -27.92
C GLN A 40 -2.05 6.49 -26.71
N ARG A 41 -0.79 6.88 -26.84
CA ARG A 41 -0.04 7.53 -25.76
C ARG A 41 -0.49 8.96 -25.49
N LEU A 42 -1.06 9.60 -26.50
CA LEU A 42 -1.53 10.97 -26.46
C LEU A 42 -3.01 10.95 -26.82
N CYS A 43 -3.87 11.39 -25.91
CA CYS A 43 -5.27 11.61 -26.18
C CYS A 43 -5.63 13.07 -25.86
N ASN A 44 -6.49 13.66 -26.68
CA ASN A 44 -6.96 15.02 -26.45
C ASN A 44 -7.95 15.01 -25.29
N VAL A 45 -7.58 15.62 -24.16
CA VAL A 45 -8.46 15.77 -23.00
C VAL A 45 -9.17 17.12 -23.09
N SER A 46 -10.50 17.13 -23.24
CA SER A 46 -11.27 18.36 -23.05
C SER A 46 -11.47 18.60 -21.56
N SER A 47 -10.63 19.43 -20.94
CA SER A 47 -10.89 19.90 -19.58
C SER A 47 -11.87 21.07 -19.63
N ASN A 48 -13.04 20.92 -18.99
CA ASN A 48 -13.76 22.12 -18.53
C ASN A 48 -12.85 22.89 -17.57
N ALA A 49 -12.96 24.23 -17.55
CA ALA A 49 -12.06 25.11 -16.80
C ALA A 49 -11.89 24.64 -15.35
N LEU A 50 -10.68 24.18 -15.02
CA LEU A 50 -10.29 23.74 -13.68
C LEU A 50 -10.05 24.98 -12.81
N ARG A 51 -10.70 25.04 -11.65
CA ARG A 51 -10.40 26.03 -10.60
C ARG A 51 -9.11 25.57 -9.91
N PRO A 52 -7.99 26.30 -10.03
CA PRO A 52 -6.71 25.73 -9.63
C PRO A 52 -6.51 25.88 -8.13
N THR A 53 -6.49 24.76 -7.41
CA THR A 53 -5.92 24.65 -6.06
C THR A 53 -4.48 24.19 -6.21
N TRP A 54 -3.55 25.12 -6.42
CA TRP A 54 -2.13 24.80 -6.60
C TRP A 54 -1.54 24.22 -5.30
N VAL A 55 -0.92 23.05 -5.41
CA VAL A 55 0.37 22.76 -4.75
C VAL A 55 1.30 22.24 -5.87
N PRO A 56 2.49 22.84 -6.07
CA PRO A 56 3.31 22.56 -7.23
C PRO A 56 4.07 21.23 -7.11
N TYR A 57 4.07 20.49 -8.23
CA TYR A 57 5.02 19.47 -8.68
C TYR A 57 5.45 18.36 -7.71
N ALA A 58 4.86 17.17 -7.86
CA ALA A 58 5.55 15.89 -7.71
C ALA A 58 4.96 14.89 -8.72
N SER A 59 5.84 14.20 -9.43
CA SER A 59 5.53 13.21 -10.46
C SER A 59 4.51 12.17 -9.99
N THR A 60 3.39 12.05 -10.69
CA THR A 60 2.49 10.89 -10.58
C THR A 60 3.13 9.67 -11.26
N GLU A 61 4.15 9.10 -10.62
CA GLU A 61 4.41 7.66 -10.70
C GLU A 61 3.42 7.02 -9.73
N VAL A 62 2.27 6.56 -10.22
CA VAL A 62 1.32 5.80 -9.40
C VAL A 62 1.82 4.37 -9.32
N ALA A 63 2.93 4.18 -8.61
CA ALA A 63 3.06 2.99 -7.79
C ALA A 63 2.16 3.25 -6.58
N GLU A 64 1.29 2.31 -6.20
CA GLU A 64 0.71 2.31 -4.85
C GLU A 64 1.88 2.10 -3.88
N ASP A 65 2.59 3.18 -3.58
CA ASP A 65 3.68 3.21 -2.63
C ASP A 65 3.05 3.06 -1.24
N VAL A 66 2.94 1.81 -0.80
CA VAL A 66 2.38 1.46 0.51
C VAL A 66 3.34 1.95 1.59
N LEU A 67 2.95 3.02 2.29
CA LEU A 67 3.64 3.48 3.49
C LEU A 67 3.43 2.48 4.63
N VAL A 68 4.52 1.87 5.09
CA VAL A 68 4.48 0.93 6.21
C VAL A 68 4.86 1.67 7.49
N PHE A 69 3.87 1.94 8.34
CA PHE A 69 4.07 2.54 9.65
C PHE A 69 4.36 1.48 10.71
N SER A 70 5.20 1.83 11.68
CA SER A 70 5.53 1.01 12.84
C SER A 70 5.45 1.83 14.12
N MET A 71 5.04 1.16 15.19
CA MET A 71 5.05 1.70 16.55
C MET A 71 5.82 0.75 17.46
N ASN A 72 6.92 1.24 18.04
CA ASN A 72 7.85 0.44 18.82
C ASN A 72 7.95 0.97 20.25
N LEU A 73 8.06 0.06 21.23
CA LEU A 73 8.39 0.42 22.60
C LEU A 73 9.91 0.49 22.75
N MET A 74 10.45 1.61 23.20
CA MET A 74 11.88 1.88 23.26
C MET A 74 12.41 1.86 24.70
N LEU A 75 13.71 1.61 24.84
CA LEU A 75 14.45 1.85 26.08
C LEU A 75 14.57 3.37 26.35
N ASP A 76 14.96 3.73 27.58
CA ASP A 76 15.08 5.12 28.02
C ASP A 76 16.16 5.91 27.25
N ASP A 77 17.13 5.21 26.69
CA ASP A 77 18.19 5.77 25.86
C ASP A 77 17.82 5.90 24.37
N TRP A 78 16.59 5.48 23.99
CA TRP A 78 16.09 5.43 22.60
C TRP A 78 16.95 4.61 21.63
N ALA A 79 17.94 3.87 22.12
CA ALA A 79 18.91 3.20 21.26
C ALA A 79 18.36 1.89 20.71
N ASN A 80 17.54 1.18 21.48
CA ASN A 80 17.02 -0.13 21.13
C ASN A 80 15.56 -0.31 21.54
N GLN A 81 14.89 -1.22 20.86
CA GLN A 81 13.55 -1.67 21.23
C GLN A 81 13.60 -2.42 22.57
N ARG A 82 12.61 -2.16 23.41
CA ARG A 82 12.47 -2.79 24.72
C ARG A 82 12.10 -4.28 24.56
N PRO A 83 12.75 -5.20 25.29
CA PRO A 83 12.48 -6.64 25.17
C PRO A 83 11.26 -7.14 25.96
N SER A 84 10.73 -6.34 26.89
CA SER A 84 9.61 -6.72 27.77
C SER A 84 8.52 -5.64 27.79
N ASN A 85 7.27 -6.08 27.69
CA ASN A 85 6.08 -5.23 27.74
C ASN A 85 5.50 -5.08 29.16
N VAL A 86 6.26 -5.45 30.19
CA VAL A 86 5.84 -5.30 31.59
C VAL A 86 6.32 -3.93 32.11
N TYR A 87 5.39 -3.21 32.71
CA TYR A 87 5.57 -1.88 33.31
C TYR A 87 4.96 -1.83 34.71
N TYR A 88 5.54 -1.00 35.56
CA TYR A 88 5.03 -0.68 36.89
C TYR A 88 4.50 0.76 36.93
N LEU A 89 3.66 1.06 37.92
CA LEU A 89 3.16 2.42 38.11
C LEU A 89 4.34 3.35 38.44
N GLY A 90 4.46 4.43 37.67
CA GLY A 90 5.58 5.37 37.75
C GLY A 90 6.61 5.19 36.63
N ASP A 91 6.58 4.07 35.90
CA ASP A 91 7.45 3.86 34.73
C ASP A 91 7.00 4.74 33.56
N THR A 92 7.97 5.19 32.76
CA THR A 92 7.73 5.88 31.51
C THR A 92 7.64 4.89 30.35
N ILE A 93 6.66 5.07 29.47
CA ILE A 93 6.50 4.29 28.24
C ILE A 93 7.02 5.12 27.07
N ASN A 94 8.20 4.79 26.56
CA ASN A 94 8.77 5.44 25.37
C ASN A 94 8.21 4.76 24.12
N ILE A 95 7.46 5.50 23.32
CA ILE A 95 6.82 5.01 22.09
C ILE A 95 7.45 5.73 20.91
N GLU A 96 8.06 4.98 20.01
CA GLU A 96 8.56 5.47 18.72
C GLU A 96 7.52 5.18 17.64
N ALA A 97 7.07 6.22 16.93
CA ALA A 97 6.30 6.09 15.71
C ALA A 97 7.21 6.39 14.51
N SER A 98 7.29 5.44 13.57
CA SER A 98 8.16 5.54 12.41
C SER A 98 7.45 5.07 11.14
N VAL A 99 7.96 5.50 9.99
CA VAL A 99 7.53 5.01 8.68
C VAL A 99 8.74 4.45 7.95
N LYS A 100 8.59 3.28 7.34
CA LYS A 100 9.67 2.69 6.58
C LYS A 100 9.89 3.46 5.28
N VAL A 101 11.03 4.11 5.18
CA VAL A 101 11.42 4.86 3.98
C VAL A 101 12.08 3.91 2.99
N TYR A 102 11.47 3.74 1.83
CA TYR A 102 12.06 3.05 0.68
C TYR A 102 12.54 4.09 -0.35
N ASN A 103 11.84 4.20 -1.48
CA ASN A 103 12.13 5.15 -2.56
C ASN A 103 11.25 6.42 -2.48
N HIS A 104 10.76 6.77 -1.29
CA HIS A 104 9.92 7.94 -1.11
C HIS A 104 10.76 9.19 -0.86
N VAL A 105 10.21 10.36 -1.22
CA VAL A 105 10.74 11.66 -0.77
C VAL A 105 10.79 11.73 0.76
N PRO A 106 11.62 12.60 1.37
CA PRO A 106 11.64 12.76 2.82
C PRO A 106 10.25 13.03 3.38
N LEU A 107 9.80 12.16 4.29
CA LEU A 107 8.48 12.26 4.94
C LEU A 107 8.62 12.74 6.39
N ARG A 108 7.56 13.37 6.90
CA ARG A 108 7.40 13.69 8.32
C ARG A 108 6.21 12.94 8.87
N VAL A 109 6.42 12.20 9.96
CA VAL A 109 5.37 11.43 10.64
C VAL A 109 4.73 12.31 11.71
N PHE A 110 3.40 12.31 11.75
CA PHE A 110 2.60 12.92 12.80
C PHE A 110 1.67 11.86 13.40
N VAL A 111 1.37 11.98 14.69
CA VAL A 111 0.43 11.11 15.39
C VAL A 111 -0.82 11.90 15.68
N ASP A 112 -1.93 11.52 15.06
CA ASP A 112 -3.20 12.26 15.10
C ASP A 112 -3.96 12.04 16.42
N ASN A 113 -3.97 10.79 16.89
CA ASN A 113 -4.70 10.34 18.07
C ASN A 113 -4.07 9.06 18.63
N CYS A 114 -4.02 8.93 19.96
CA CYS A 114 -3.61 7.70 20.64
C CYS A 114 -4.54 7.39 21.80
N VAL A 115 -5.07 6.16 21.78
CA VAL A 115 -6.04 5.67 22.76
C VAL A 115 -5.54 4.36 23.36
N ALA A 116 -5.49 4.29 24.68
CA ALA A 116 -5.23 3.08 25.43
C ALA A 116 -6.54 2.34 25.72
N THR A 117 -6.58 1.05 25.42
CA THR A 117 -7.72 0.15 25.63
C THR A 117 -7.25 -1.14 26.30
N GLN A 118 -8.16 -1.85 26.98
CA GLN A 118 -7.83 -3.15 27.60
C GLN A 118 -7.68 -4.28 26.58
N VAL A 119 -8.29 -4.12 25.41
CA VAL A 119 -8.27 -5.07 24.29
C VAL A 119 -7.93 -4.33 23.00
N PRO A 120 -7.46 -5.01 21.94
CA PRO A 120 -7.07 -4.36 20.67
C PRO A 120 -8.19 -3.60 19.94
N ASP A 121 -9.45 -3.77 20.36
CA ASP A 121 -10.59 -3.03 19.82
C ASP A 121 -10.60 -1.58 20.32
N VAL A 122 -10.41 -0.63 19.41
CA VAL A 122 -10.40 0.82 19.65
C VAL A 122 -11.75 1.39 20.11
N THR A 123 -12.84 0.64 19.91
CA THR A 123 -14.19 1.03 20.33
C THR A 123 -14.55 0.52 21.72
N SER A 124 -13.73 -0.34 22.30
CA SER A 124 -13.94 -0.95 23.61
C SER A 124 -13.93 0.07 24.75
N VAL A 125 -14.62 -0.27 25.84
CA VAL A 125 -14.69 0.52 27.07
C VAL A 125 -14.22 -0.37 28.22
N PRO A 126 -13.33 0.09 29.11
CA PRO A 126 -12.81 1.46 29.23
C PRO A 126 -11.73 1.80 28.20
N ARG A 127 -11.71 3.06 27.77
CA ARG A 127 -10.67 3.64 26.91
C ARG A 127 -10.18 4.96 27.47
N TYR A 128 -8.91 5.24 27.29
CA TYR A 128 -8.26 6.46 27.75
C TYR A 128 -7.45 7.07 26.61
N SER A 129 -7.81 8.28 26.20
CA SER A 129 -7.07 9.00 25.17
C SER A 129 -5.95 9.83 25.79
N PHE A 130 -4.77 9.82 25.16
CA PHE A 130 -3.61 10.57 25.64
C PHE A 130 -2.92 11.41 24.56
N ILE A 131 -3.33 11.26 23.30
CA ILE A 131 -3.08 12.22 22.21
C ILE A 131 -4.42 12.43 21.54
N GLU A 132 -4.88 13.68 21.40
CA GLU A 132 -6.18 14.04 20.82
C GLU A 132 -6.02 15.31 19.97
N ASN A 133 -7.08 15.72 19.24
CA ASN A 133 -7.11 16.99 18.50
C ASN A 133 -6.03 17.16 17.43
N HIS A 134 -5.68 16.07 16.74
CA HIS A 134 -4.72 16.06 15.64
C HIS A 134 -3.25 16.24 16.04
N GLY A 135 -2.88 15.67 17.20
CA GLY A 135 -1.51 15.63 17.72
C GLY A 135 -1.16 16.78 18.64
#